data_AF-A0A8J9V1M0-F1
#
_entry.id   AF-A0A8J9V1M0-F1
#
_cell.length_a   1.000
_cell.length_b   1.000
_cell.length_c   1.000
_cell.angle_alpha   90.00
_cell.angle_beta   90.00
_cell.angle_gamma   90.00
#
_symmetry.space_group_name_H-M   'P 1'
#
loop_
_entity.id
_entity.type
_entity.pdbx_description
1 polymer ?
#
loop_
_entity_poly.entity_id
_entity_poly.type
_entity_poly.pdbx_seq_one_letter_code
_entity_poly.pdbx_strand_id
1 'polypeptide(L)'
;MRRAIFLLFILLLGVAIACPWACSCRPNAADCAHRALLHAPRRLPTDSHRLDLQGNNISIIFQSDFQNLKELKILQLSENQIHTIERDAFLELNSLERLKLSNNRLGHLPDGIFVRLRHLQRL
;
A
#
# COMPACT_ATOMS: atom_id res chain seq x y z
N MET A 1 -16.69 30.28 40.56
CA MET A 1 -15.23 30.21 40.83
C MET A 1 -14.82 28.74 40.75
N ARG A 2 -13.98 28.20 39.87
CA ARG A 2 -12.95 28.71 38.94
C ARG A 2 -12.90 27.72 37.74
N ARG A 3 -13.06 28.21 36.50
CA ARG A 3 -12.00 28.34 35.45
C ARG A 3 -11.46 26.99 34.97
N ALA A 4 -11.87 26.49 33.80
CA ALA A 4 -11.28 26.83 32.51
C ALA A 4 -9.75 26.78 32.56
N ILE A 5 -9.19 25.63 32.21
CA ILE A 5 -7.80 25.48 31.79
C ILE A 5 -7.84 24.74 30.45
N PHE A 6 -8.17 25.50 29.40
CA PHE A 6 -7.68 25.26 28.05
C PHE A 6 -6.15 25.48 28.11
N LEU A 7 -5.37 24.41 28.17
CA LEU A 7 -3.94 24.42 27.82
C LEU A 7 -3.84 23.63 26.52
N LEU A 8 -4.08 24.28 25.38
CA LEU A 8 -3.08 24.92 24.52
C LEU A 8 -2.01 23.92 24.01
N PHE A 9 -2.21 23.52 22.75
CA PHE A 9 -1.20 23.15 21.75
C PHE A 9 -0.07 22.20 22.18
N ILE A 10 -0.30 20.90 21.97
CA ILE A 10 0.81 20.01 21.57
C ILE A 10 0.94 20.11 20.06
N LEU A 11 1.66 21.14 19.61
CA LEU A 11 2.30 21.19 18.31
C LEU A 11 3.58 20.34 18.44
N LEU A 12 3.43 19.01 18.39
CA LEU A 12 4.57 18.12 18.17
C LEU A 12 4.53 17.67 16.71
N LEU A 13 5.53 18.14 15.99
CA LEU A 13 5.88 17.84 14.61
C LEU A 13 5.79 16.33 14.33
N GLY A 14 4.91 15.98 13.41
CA GLY A 14 4.75 14.63 12.92
C GLY A 14 3.30 14.46 12.52
N VAL A 15 2.99 14.70 11.24
CA VAL A 15 1.75 14.17 10.66
C VAL A 15 1.87 12.66 10.81
N ALA A 16 1.35 12.11 11.90
CA ALA A 16 1.17 10.68 12.04
C ALA A 16 0.25 10.31 10.88
N ILE A 17 0.81 9.70 9.83
CA ILE A 17 0.04 9.21 8.70
C ILE A 17 -0.94 8.20 9.31
N ALA A 18 -2.19 8.64 9.44
CA ALA A 18 -3.22 7.85 10.07
C ALA A 18 -3.41 6.59 9.23
N CYS A 19 -3.38 5.42 9.89
CA CYS A 19 -3.69 4.17 9.24
C CYS A 19 -5.05 4.28 8.53
N PRO A 20 -5.19 3.82 7.28
CA PRO A 20 -6.49 3.81 6.62
C PRO A 20 -7.51 3.07 7.48
N TRP A 21 -8.73 3.59 7.55
CA TRP A 21 -9.80 3.02 8.40
C TRP A 21 -10.13 1.57 8.05
N ALA A 22 -9.90 1.17 6.81
CA ALA A 22 -10.08 -0.19 6.32
C ALA A 22 -8.81 -1.05 6.49
N CYS A 23 -7.85 -0.66 7.32
CA CYS A 23 -6.63 -1.40 7.56
C CYS A 23 -6.30 -1.44 9.06
N SER A 24 -5.50 -2.42 9.45
CA SER A 24 -4.84 -2.47 10.75
C SER A 24 -3.34 -2.27 10.52
N CYS A 25 -2.80 -1.14 10.97
CA CYS A 25 -1.38 -0.83 10.81
C CYS A 25 -0.60 -1.12 12.10
N ARG A 26 0.59 -1.67 11.93
CA ARG A 26 1.63 -1.87 12.94
C ARG A 26 2.92 -1.21 12.45
N PRO A 27 3.94 -1.06 13.31
CA PRO A 27 5.24 -0.58 12.84
C PRO A 27 5.70 -1.36 11.61
N ASN A 28 6.00 -0.64 10.53
CA ASN A 28 6.47 -1.17 9.24
C ASN A 28 5.50 -2.14 8.53
N ALA A 29 4.22 -2.21 8.90
CA ALA A 29 3.27 -3.11 8.24
C ALA A 29 1.84 -2.57 8.23
N ALA A 30 1.15 -2.71 7.09
CA ALA A 30 -0.27 -2.45 6.94
C ALA A 30 -0.99 -3.73 6.48
N ASP A 31 -1.92 -4.20 7.31
CA ASP A 31 -2.81 -5.32 6.99
C ASP A 31 -4.17 -4.78 6.56
N CYS A 32 -4.49 -4.99 5.29
CA CYS A 32 -5.73 -4.60 4.63
C CYS A 32 -6.41 -5.82 3.95
N ALA A 33 -6.02 -7.05 4.31
CA ALA A 33 -6.53 -8.27 3.71
C ALA A 33 -8.00 -8.55 4.08
N HIS A 34 -8.73 -9.26 3.21
CA HIS A 34 -10.09 -9.79 3.44
C HIS A 34 -11.14 -8.75 3.90
N ARG A 35 -11.13 -7.56 3.30
CA ARG A 35 -12.02 -6.45 3.68
C ARG A 35 -12.93 -5.99 2.55
N ALA A 36 -13.08 -6.81 1.51
CA ALA A 36 -13.89 -6.53 0.33
C ALA A 36 -13.54 -5.20 -0.36
N LEU A 37 -12.26 -4.79 -0.29
CA LEU A 37 -11.79 -3.54 -0.89
C LEU A 37 -11.91 -3.60 -2.41
N LEU A 38 -12.46 -2.55 -3.01
CA LEU A 38 -12.54 -2.41 -4.47
C LEU A 38 -11.27 -1.77 -5.06
N HIS A 39 -10.51 -1.06 -4.24
CA HIS A 39 -9.28 -0.35 -4.60
C HIS A 39 -8.27 -0.43 -3.46
N ALA A 40 -6.99 -0.22 -3.77
CA ALA A 40 -5.98 -0.05 -2.72
C ALA A 40 -6.33 1.20 -1.86
N PRO A 41 -6.20 1.11 -0.52
CA PRO A 41 -6.53 2.22 0.36
C PRO A 41 -5.51 3.36 0.20
N ARG A 42 -6.01 4.59 0.13
CA ARG A 42 -5.16 5.78 0.07
C ARG A 42 -4.54 6.08 1.44
N ARG A 43 -3.41 6.77 1.44
CA ARG A 43 -2.70 7.23 2.66
C ARG A 43 -2.16 6.08 3.51
N LEU A 44 -1.48 5.14 2.87
CA LEU A 44 -0.72 4.10 3.55
C LEU A 44 0.53 4.71 4.25
N PRO A 45 0.97 4.18 5.40
CA PRO A 45 2.20 4.63 6.05
C PRO A 45 3.41 4.39 5.14
N THR A 46 4.16 5.45 4.81
CA THR A 46 5.26 5.41 3.84
C THR A 46 6.49 4.62 4.32
N ASP A 47 6.58 4.38 5.63
CA ASP A 47 7.57 3.54 6.30
C ASP A 47 7.18 2.04 6.31
N SER A 48 6.06 1.66 5.69
CA SER A 48 5.63 0.26 5.62
C SER A 48 6.60 -0.58 4.81
N HIS A 49 7.14 -1.64 5.43
CA HIS A 49 7.91 -2.69 4.74
C HIS A 49 7.01 -3.80 4.18
N ARG A 50 5.80 -3.98 4.74
CA ARG A 50 4.83 -4.98 4.29
C ARG A 50 3.45 -4.36 4.10
N LEU A 51 2.84 -4.61 2.95
CA LEU A 51 1.46 -4.30 2.66
C LEU A 51 0.71 -5.57 2.26
N ASP A 52 -0.34 -5.89 3.01
CA ASP A 52 -1.20 -7.04 2.73
C ASP A 52 -2.57 -6.60 2.22
N LEU A 53 -2.86 -6.89 0.96
CA LEU A 53 -4.13 -6.61 0.30
C LEU A 53 -4.79 -7.91 -0.20
N GLN A 54 -4.39 -9.07 0.32
CA GLN A 54 -4.90 -10.37 -0.08
C GLN A 54 -6.43 -10.48 0.08
N GLY A 55 -7.07 -11.22 -0.83
CA GLY A 55 -8.47 -11.61 -0.63
C GLY A 55 -9.45 -10.44 -0.68
N ASN A 56 -9.19 -9.46 -1.54
CA ASN A 56 -10.07 -8.31 -1.76
C ASN A 56 -10.70 -8.38 -3.17
N ASN A 57 -11.44 -7.33 -3.55
CA ASN A 57 -12.14 -7.22 -4.81
C ASN A 57 -11.47 -6.21 -5.75
N ILE A 58 -10.16 -6.01 -5.61
CA ILE A 58 -9.41 -5.01 -6.37
C ILE A 58 -9.33 -5.47 -7.82
N SER A 59 -9.74 -4.60 -8.76
CA SER A 59 -9.81 -4.92 -10.19
C SER A 59 -8.74 -4.19 -11.02
N ILE A 60 -8.31 -3.01 -10.56
CA ILE A 60 -7.32 -2.17 -11.22
C ILE A 60 -6.32 -1.70 -10.16
N ILE A 61 -5.03 -1.78 -10.49
CA ILE A 61 -3.97 -1.12 -9.75
C ILE A 61 -3.59 0.16 -10.50
N PHE A 62 -3.83 1.31 -9.87
CA PHE A 62 -3.53 2.61 -10.43
C PHE A 62 -2.08 3.03 -10.16
N GLN A 63 -1.56 3.93 -10.99
CA GLN A 63 -0.23 4.51 -10.79
C GLN A 63 -0.08 5.15 -9.40
N SER A 64 -1.17 5.68 -8.86
CA SER A 64 -1.20 6.37 -7.57
C SER A 64 -1.23 5.46 -6.34
N ASP A 65 -1.57 4.17 -6.50
CA ASP A 65 -1.95 3.32 -5.37
C ASP A 65 -0.78 3.05 -4.40
N PHE A 66 0.45 2.97 -4.93
CA PHE A 66 1.65 2.64 -4.16
C PHE A 66 2.71 3.74 -4.20
N GLN A 67 2.31 4.97 -4.53
CA GLN A 67 3.22 6.11 -4.50
C GLN A 67 3.82 6.32 -3.11
N ASN A 68 5.08 6.72 -3.07
CA ASN A 68 5.87 6.99 -1.86
C ASN A 68 6.13 5.77 -0.94
N LEU A 69 5.72 4.56 -1.31
CA LEU A 69 6.04 3.33 -0.55
C LEU A 69 7.43 2.79 -0.88
N LYS A 70 8.44 3.66 -0.79
CA LYS A 70 9.83 3.38 -1.24
C LYS A 70 10.54 2.31 -0.41
N GLU A 71 10.11 2.14 0.84
CA GLU A 71 10.63 1.16 1.80
C GLU A 71 9.89 -0.19 1.74
N LEU A 72 8.87 -0.31 0.87
CA LEU A 72 8.05 -1.52 0.78
C LEU A 72 8.88 -2.68 0.23
N LYS A 73 8.95 -3.78 1.01
CA LYS A 73 9.67 -5.01 0.66
C LYS A 73 8.75 -6.12 0.20
N ILE A 74 7.52 -6.14 0.74
CA ILE A 74 6.53 -7.19 0.46
C ILE A 74 5.20 -6.53 0.09
N LEU A 75 4.73 -6.81 -1.11
CA LEU A 75 3.40 -6.45 -1.58
C LEU A 75 2.61 -7.72 -1.89
N GLN A 76 1.57 -7.97 -1.12
CA GLN A 76 0.68 -9.11 -1.29
C GLN A 76 -0.65 -8.66 -1.91
N LEU A 77 -0.90 -9.07 -3.15
CA LEU A 77 -2.10 -8.78 -3.94
C LEU A 77 -2.82 -10.05 -4.43
N SER A 78 -2.44 -11.22 -3.93
CA SER A 78 -3.07 -12.49 -4.29
C SER A 78 -4.57 -12.49 -3.98
N GLU A 79 -5.32 -13.32 -4.70
CA GLU A 79 -6.76 -13.52 -4.47
C GLU A 79 -7.54 -12.20 -4.58
N ASN A 80 -7.27 -11.45 -5.64
CA ASN A 80 -8.04 -10.29 -6.04
C ASN A 80 -8.68 -10.54 -7.43
N GLN A 81 -9.20 -9.49 -8.05
CA GLN A 81 -9.81 -9.55 -9.39
C GLN A 81 -9.03 -8.71 -10.39
N ILE A 82 -7.72 -8.49 -10.14
CA ILE A 82 -6.91 -7.52 -10.89
C ILE A 82 -6.80 -8.00 -12.32
N HIS A 83 -7.33 -7.21 -13.25
CA HIS A 83 -7.21 -7.44 -14.69
C HIS A 83 -6.34 -6.38 -15.37
N THR A 84 -6.11 -5.24 -14.71
CA THR A 84 -5.30 -4.14 -15.24
C THR A 84 -4.36 -3.61 -14.18
N ILE A 85 -3.11 -3.41 -14.55
CA ILE A 85 -2.11 -2.67 -13.78
C ILE A 85 -1.67 -1.51 -14.67
N GLU A 86 -1.84 -0.28 -14.22
CA GLU A 86 -1.43 0.90 -14.97
C GLU A 86 0.10 0.93 -15.14
N ARG A 87 0.55 1.61 -16.20
CA ARG A 87 1.96 1.90 -16.39
C ARG A 87 2.50 2.62 -15.14
N ASP A 88 3.72 2.29 -14.76
CA ASP A 88 4.43 2.90 -13.63
C ASP A 88 3.79 2.69 -12.25
N ALA A 89 2.80 1.81 -12.09
CA ALA A 89 2.18 1.49 -10.79
C ALA A 89 3.16 0.96 -9.73
N PHE A 90 4.29 0.39 -10.17
CA PHE A 90 5.35 -0.08 -9.28
C PHE A 90 6.64 0.76 -9.36
N LEU A 91 6.60 1.92 -10.02
CA LEU A 91 7.80 2.72 -10.33
C LEU A 91 8.60 3.12 -9.09
N GLU A 92 7.92 3.43 -7.98
CA GLU A 92 8.54 3.90 -6.74
C GLU A 92 8.85 2.80 -5.73
N LEU A 93 8.48 1.54 -6.01
CA LEU A 93 8.70 0.39 -5.13
C LEU A 93 10.15 -0.12 -5.21
N ASN A 94 11.12 0.79 -5.05
CA ASN A 94 12.53 0.50 -5.30
C ASN A 94 13.08 -0.60 -4.39
N SER A 95 12.56 -0.76 -3.17
CA SER A 95 12.99 -1.77 -2.19
C SER A 95 12.21 -3.10 -2.27
N LEU A 96 11.35 -3.27 -3.27
CA LEU A 96 10.46 -4.43 -3.32
C LEU A 96 11.24 -5.71 -3.59
N GLU A 97 11.12 -6.66 -2.66
CA GLU A 97 11.76 -7.98 -2.72
C GLU A 97 10.78 -9.06 -3.17
N ARG A 98 9.50 -8.90 -2.80
CA ARG A 98 8.44 -9.88 -3.05
C ARG A 98 7.17 -9.18 -3.49
N LEU A 99 6.76 -9.47 -4.72
CA LEU A 99 5.44 -9.15 -5.25
C LEU A 99 4.67 -10.46 -5.35
N LYS A 100 3.39 -10.47 -4.97
CA LYS A 100 2.52 -11.63 -5.17
C LYS A 100 1.26 -11.22 -5.89
N LEU A 101 1.04 -11.78 -7.08
CA LEU A 101 -0.11 -11.48 -7.94
C LEU A 101 -0.95 -12.72 -8.28
N SER A 102 -0.70 -13.86 -7.64
CA SER A 102 -1.40 -15.12 -7.93
C SER A 102 -2.92 -15.01 -7.69
N ASN A 103 -3.71 -15.81 -8.41
CA ASN A 103 -5.17 -15.81 -8.31
C ASN A 103 -5.78 -14.42 -8.58
N ASN A 104 -5.35 -13.80 -9.69
CA ASN A 104 -5.94 -12.60 -10.27
C ASN A 104 -6.42 -12.90 -11.70
N ARG A 105 -6.88 -11.87 -12.42
CA ARG A 105 -7.42 -11.98 -13.80
C ARG A 105 -6.54 -11.26 -14.82
N LEU A 106 -5.24 -11.22 -14.57
CA LEU A 106 -4.28 -10.50 -15.40
C LEU A 106 -4.19 -11.15 -16.78
N GLY A 107 -4.53 -10.38 -17.82
CA GLY A 107 -4.34 -10.81 -19.21
C GLY A 107 -2.95 -10.48 -19.74
N HIS A 108 -2.46 -9.28 -19.45
CA HIS A 108 -1.14 -8.80 -19.84
C HIS A 108 -0.63 -7.80 -18.80
N LEU A 109 0.69 -7.60 -18.78
CA LEU A 109 1.36 -6.59 -17.98
C LEU A 109 1.94 -5.52 -18.90
N PRO A 110 1.96 -4.23 -18.49
CA PRO A 110 2.65 -3.20 -19.26
C PRO A 110 4.14 -3.53 -19.45
N ASP A 111 4.68 -3.19 -20.62
CA ASP A 111 6.10 -3.33 -20.89
C ASP A 111 6.92 -2.55 -19.85
N GLY A 112 7.98 -3.19 -19.35
CA GLY A 112 8.89 -2.57 -18.39
C GLY A 112 8.30 -2.33 -16.99
N ILE A 113 7.14 -2.90 -16.65
CA ILE A 113 6.50 -2.70 -15.33
C ILE A 113 7.41 -3.08 -14.14
N PHE A 114 8.42 -3.92 -14.37
CA PHE A 114 9.39 -4.37 -13.36
C PHE A 114 10.79 -3.72 -13.47
N VAL A 115 11.02 -2.80 -14.42
CA VAL A 115 12.36 -2.24 -14.72
C VAL A 115 13.01 -1.52 -13.52
N ARG A 116 12.19 -1.00 -12.60
CA ARG A 116 12.65 -0.32 -11.39
C ARG A 116 12.80 -1.24 -10.17
N LEU A 117 12.28 -2.46 -10.22
CA LEU A 117 12.25 -3.39 -9.09
C LEU A 117 13.56 -4.17 -8.98
N ARG A 118 14.68 -3.45 -8.75
CA ARG A 118 16.04 -4.02 -8.79
C ARG A 118 16.31 -5.06 -7.71
N HIS A 119 15.51 -5.07 -6.65
CA HIS A 119 15.62 -6.01 -5.54
C HIS A 119 14.59 -7.15 -5.61
N LEU A 120 13.78 -7.22 -6.67
CA LEU A 120 12.73 -8.23 -6.78
C LEU A 120 13.35 -9.62 -6.91
N GLN A 121 12.99 -10.50 -5.97
CA GLN A 121 13.47 -11.88 -5.91
C GLN A 121 12.36 -12.89 -6.19
N ARG A 122 11.10 -12.52 -5.93
CA ARG A 122 9.94 -13.40 -6.10
C ARG A 122 8.73 -12.61 -6.62
N LEU A 123 8.05 -13.18 -7.61
CA LEU A 123 6.84 -12.67 -8.28
C LEU A 123 5.67 -13.67 -8.13
#